data_AF-A0AAW0M2Y7-F1
#
_entry.id   AF-A0AAW0M2Y7-F1
#
_cell.length_a   1.000
_cell.length_b   1.000
_cell.length_c   1.000
_cell.angle_alpha   90.00
_cell.angle_beta   90.00
_cell.angle_gamma   90.00
#
_symmetry.space_group_name_H-M   'P 1'
#
loop_
_entity.id
_entity.type
_entity.pdbx_description
1 polymer ?
#
loop_
_entity_poly.entity_id
_entity_poly.type
_entity_poly.pdbx_seq_one_letter_code
_entity_poly.pdbx_strand_id
1 'polypeptide(L)'
;MENGKKRLAVLVGCNYPHTPHELNGCINDVLAMRDVLVKRFGFDHSHIELLTDAPGSLVMPTGANIRKALDQMLKKAEPGDVLFFQYSGHGTRIPSAKPGHPFRQDEAIVPCDFNLITDVDFRQLVNCLPKGASFTILSDSCHSGGLIDKERANWTLFCHQRWHIAAIMWPQDHSL
;
A
#
# COMPACT_ATOMS: atom_id res chain seq x y z
N MET A 1 -18.67 21.80 -12.13
CA MET A 1 -18.94 20.44 -11.63
C MET A 1 -18.01 20.25 -10.45
N GLU A 2 -18.51 20.30 -9.22
CA GLU A 2 -17.68 19.89 -8.08
C GLU A 2 -17.46 18.38 -8.23
N ASN A 3 -16.28 17.99 -8.71
CA ASN A 3 -15.87 16.59 -8.62
C ASN A 3 -15.81 16.27 -7.13
N GLY A 4 -16.74 15.44 -6.65
CA GLY A 4 -16.71 14.95 -5.28
C GLY A 4 -15.36 14.27 -5.01
N LYS A 5 -14.84 14.44 -3.79
CA LYS A 5 -13.58 13.84 -3.33
C LYS A 5 -13.55 12.35 -3.69
N LYS A 6 -12.56 11.93 -4.49
CA LYS A 6 -12.40 10.55 -4.94
C LYS A 6 -11.76 9.72 -3.85
N ARG A 7 -12.14 8.45 -3.81
CA ARG A 7 -11.53 7.41 -2.98
C ARG A 7 -10.97 6.35 -3.91
N LEU A 8 -9.64 6.29 -4.00
CA LEU A 8 -8.91 5.43 -4.93
C LEU A 8 -8.18 4.35 -4.15
N ALA A 9 -8.26 3.09 -4.58
CA ALA A 9 -7.53 2.01 -3.92
C ALA A 9 -6.80 1.09 -4.88
N VAL A 10 -5.64 0.60 -4.44
CA VAL A 10 -4.91 -0.51 -5.07
C VAL A 10 -4.75 -1.61 -4.03
N LEU A 11 -5.25 -2.80 -4.34
CA LEU A 11 -5.24 -3.95 -3.45
C LEU A 11 -4.44 -5.09 -4.11
N VAL A 12 -3.43 -5.61 -3.41
CA VAL A 12 -2.49 -6.59 -3.94
C VAL A 12 -2.41 -7.80 -3.02
N GLY A 13 -2.80 -8.97 -3.51
CA GLY A 13 -2.69 -10.23 -2.79
C GLY A 13 -1.84 -11.24 -3.55
N CYS A 14 -0.74 -11.70 -2.96
CA CYS A 14 0.16 -12.68 -3.57
C CYS A 14 0.15 -13.98 -2.75
N ASN A 15 -0.31 -15.07 -3.37
CA ASN A 15 -0.27 -16.42 -2.79
C ASN A 15 0.91 -17.27 -3.33
N TYR A 16 1.63 -16.83 -4.36
CA TYR A 16 2.77 -17.53 -4.97
C TYR A 16 2.49 -19.00 -5.30
N PRO A 17 1.38 -19.31 -6.02
CA PRO A 17 0.96 -20.68 -6.26
C PRO A 17 2.03 -21.47 -7.00
N HIS A 18 2.17 -22.75 -6.68
CA HIS A 18 3.15 -23.67 -7.29
C HIS A 18 4.62 -23.27 -7.07
N THR A 19 4.91 -22.49 -6.03
CA THR A 19 6.28 -22.16 -5.62
C THR A 19 6.56 -22.69 -4.21
N PRO A 20 7.83 -22.82 -3.80
CA PRO A 20 8.18 -23.13 -2.41
C PRO A 20 7.76 -22.06 -1.39
N HIS A 21 7.26 -20.91 -1.84
CA HIS A 21 6.88 -19.74 -1.05
C HIS A 21 5.36 -19.56 -0.98
N GLU A 22 4.58 -20.60 -1.27
CA GLU A 22 3.13 -20.53 -1.36
C GLU A 22 2.47 -20.11 -0.03
N LEU A 23 1.48 -19.22 -0.15
CA LEU A 23 0.60 -18.71 0.91
C LEU A 23 -0.85 -18.95 0.49
N ASN A 24 -1.78 -18.99 1.45
CA ASN A 24 -3.19 -19.28 1.18
C ASN A 24 -4.16 -18.17 1.64
N GLY A 25 -3.67 -17.17 2.38
CA GLY A 25 -4.51 -16.13 3.00
C GLY A 25 -4.58 -14.83 2.21
N CYS A 26 -3.53 -14.49 1.46
CA CYS A 26 -3.31 -13.13 1.01
C CYS A 26 -4.38 -12.61 0.04
N ILE A 27 -4.86 -13.49 -0.84
CA ILE A 27 -5.98 -13.17 -1.75
C ILE A 27 -7.27 -12.94 -0.95
N ASN A 28 -7.55 -13.74 0.08
CA ASN A 28 -8.75 -13.57 0.91
C ASN A 28 -8.71 -12.25 1.69
N ASP A 29 -7.53 -11.84 2.17
CA ASP A 29 -7.35 -10.58 2.90
C ASP A 29 -7.73 -9.37 2.05
N VAL A 30 -7.26 -9.32 0.80
CA VAL A 30 -7.55 -8.19 -0.11
C VAL A 30 -8.99 -8.20 -0.61
N LEU A 31 -9.61 -9.38 -0.78
CA LEU A 31 -11.03 -9.49 -1.11
C LEU A 31 -11.91 -9.00 0.05
N ALA A 32 -11.57 -9.39 1.29
CA ALA A 32 -12.28 -8.93 2.48
C ALA A 32 -12.12 -7.41 2.67
N MET A 33 -10.92 -6.87 2.44
CA MET A 33 -10.70 -5.42 2.52
C MET A 33 -11.44 -4.65 1.43
N ARG A 34 -11.47 -5.16 0.19
CA ARG A 34 -12.27 -4.57 -0.89
C ARG A 34 -13.72 -4.38 -0.45
N ASP A 35 -14.29 -5.44 0.14
CA ASP A 35 -15.66 -5.41 0.65
C ASP A 35 -15.84 -4.36 1.77
N VAL A 36 -14.87 -4.24 2.67
CA VAL A 36 -14.87 -3.21 3.74
C VAL A 36 -14.80 -1.80 3.14
N LEU A 37 -13.88 -1.56 2.20
CA LEU A 37 -13.69 -0.26 1.56
C LEU A 37 -14.96 0.21 0.87
N VAL A 38 -15.66 -0.68 0.16
CA VAL A 38 -16.92 -0.37 -0.50
C VAL A 38 -18.05 -0.18 0.55
N LYS A 39 -18.30 -1.18 1.39
CA LYS A 39 -19.49 -1.22 2.27
C LYS A 39 -19.43 -0.24 3.44
N ARG A 40 -18.24 0.10 3.93
CA ARG A 40 -18.05 0.94 5.11
C ARG A 40 -17.42 2.29 4.79
N PHE A 41 -16.50 2.32 3.82
CA PHE A 41 -15.76 3.53 3.47
C PHE A 41 -16.21 4.13 2.14
N GLY A 42 -17.27 3.63 1.49
CA GLY A 42 -17.87 4.28 0.31
C GLY A 42 -16.91 4.45 -0.87
N PHE A 43 -15.94 3.54 -1.03
CA PHE A 43 -15.14 3.48 -2.24
C PHE A 43 -16.00 2.97 -3.40
N ASP A 44 -15.85 3.58 -4.57
CA ASP A 44 -16.48 3.08 -5.80
C ASP A 44 -15.70 1.85 -6.30
N HIS A 45 -16.41 0.80 -6.72
CA HIS A 45 -15.80 -0.38 -7.32
C HIS A 45 -14.92 -0.04 -8.54
N SER A 46 -15.29 0.97 -9.34
CA SER A 46 -14.50 1.41 -10.51
C SER A 46 -13.19 2.11 -10.14
N HIS A 47 -13.03 2.49 -8.87
CA HIS A 47 -11.85 3.14 -8.34
C HIS A 47 -10.96 2.21 -7.50
N ILE A 48 -11.30 0.91 -7.44
CA ILE A 48 -10.49 -0.10 -6.76
C ILE A 48 -9.83 -0.98 -7.81
N GLU A 49 -8.51 -0.94 -7.87
CA GLU A 49 -7.71 -1.85 -8.68
C GLU A 49 -7.28 -3.06 -7.83
N LEU A 50 -7.54 -4.26 -8.33
CA LEU A 50 -7.24 -5.52 -7.63
C LEU A 50 -6.24 -6.34 -8.45
N LEU A 51 -5.09 -6.64 -7.85
CA LEU A 51 -4.04 -7.48 -8.42
C LEU A 51 -3.90 -8.73 -7.57
N THR A 52 -4.09 -9.91 -8.16
CA THR A 52 -3.95 -11.19 -7.46
C THR A 52 -3.38 -12.25 -8.40
N ASP A 53 -2.68 -13.22 -7.85
CA ASP A 53 -2.14 -14.37 -8.59
C ASP A 53 -3.07 -15.59 -8.55
N ALA A 54 -4.38 -15.34 -8.35
CA ALA A 54 -5.40 -16.36 -8.47
C ALA A 54 -5.54 -16.82 -9.94
N PRO A 55 -5.91 -18.08 -10.19
CA PRO A 55 -6.33 -18.52 -11.51
C PRO A 55 -7.48 -17.63 -12.03
N GLY A 56 -7.32 -17.06 -13.22
CA GLY A 56 -8.33 -16.20 -13.86
C GLY A 56 -8.29 -14.72 -13.45
N SER A 57 -7.30 -14.29 -12.67
CA SER A 57 -7.11 -12.88 -12.33
C SER A 57 -6.80 -12.03 -13.56
N LEU A 58 -7.41 -10.84 -13.61
CA LEU A 58 -7.25 -9.91 -14.74
C LEU A 58 -5.84 -9.33 -14.83
N VAL A 59 -5.22 -9.08 -13.67
CA VAL A 59 -3.91 -8.47 -13.55
C VAL A 59 -3.08 -9.24 -12.52
N MET A 60 -1.97 -9.80 -12.97
CA MET A 60 -1.01 -10.47 -12.09
C MET A 60 -0.24 -9.46 -11.25
N PRO A 61 0.03 -9.74 -9.97
CA PRO A 61 0.74 -8.85 -9.05
C PRO A 61 2.26 -8.94 -9.26
N THR A 62 2.71 -8.64 -10.48
CA THR A 62 4.14 -8.50 -10.81
C THR A 62 4.67 -7.15 -10.31
N GLY A 63 5.97 -7.03 -10.10
CA GLY A 63 6.57 -5.76 -9.66
C GLY A 63 6.26 -4.60 -10.62
N ALA A 64 6.26 -4.88 -11.93
CA ALA A 64 5.90 -3.89 -12.95
C ALA A 64 4.42 -3.48 -12.87
N ASN A 65 3.50 -4.43 -12.67
CA ASN A 65 2.06 -4.13 -12.62
C ASN A 65 1.70 -3.36 -11.34
N ILE A 66 2.28 -3.72 -10.19
CA ILE A 66 2.04 -3.00 -8.93
C ILE A 66 2.55 -1.56 -9.04
N ARG A 67 3.76 -1.34 -9.57
CA ARG A 67 4.30 0.01 -9.80
C ARG A 67 3.41 0.83 -10.73
N LYS A 68 2.92 0.21 -11.81
CA LYS A 68 2.01 0.84 -12.76
C LYS A 68 0.67 1.23 -12.12
N ALA A 69 0.07 0.34 -11.33
CA ALA A 69 -1.18 0.60 -10.61
C ALA A 69 -1.03 1.77 -9.63
N LEU A 70 0.05 1.79 -8.85
CA LEU A 70 0.38 2.88 -7.94
C LEU A 70 0.59 4.22 -8.67
N ASP A 71 1.38 4.23 -9.75
CA ASP A 71 1.60 5.41 -10.57
C ASP A 71 0.29 5.94 -11.18
N GLN A 72 -0.59 5.05 -11.68
CA GLN A 72 -1.89 5.43 -12.20
C GLN A 72 -2.83 5.98 -11.14
N MET A 73 -2.82 5.41 -9.93
CA MET A 73 -3.58 5.91 -8.80
C MET A 73 -3.14 7.33 -8.42
N LEU A 74 -1.83 7.56 -8.33
CA LEU A 74 -1.26 8.87 -7.98
C LEU A 74 -1.52 9.92 -9.07
N LYS A 75 -1.43 9.55 -10.35
CA LYS A 75 -1.73 10.46 -11.47
C LYS A 75 -3.18 10.92 -11.53
N LYS A 76 -4.11 10.10 -11.01
CA LYS A 76 -5.55 10.43 -10.96
C LYS A 76 -5.94 11.22 -9.71
N ALA A 77 -5.04 11.31 -8.73
CA ALA A 77 -5.31 11.94 -7.45
C ALA A 77 -5.34 13.45 -7.57
N GLU A 78 -6.33 14.04 -6.89
CA GLU A 78 -6.51 15.47 -6.75
C GLU A 78 -6.40 15.87 -5.26
N PRO A 79 -6.11 17.14 -4.94
CA PRO A 79 -6.17 17.65 -3.57
C PRO A 79 -7.48 17.27 -2.86
N GLY A 80 -7.38 16.64 -1.69
CA GLY A 80 -8.53 16.23 -0.89
C GLY A 80 -9.03 14.80 -1.16
N ASP A 81 -8.45 14.09 -2.13
CA ASP A 81 -8.74 12.67 -2.37
C ASP A 81 -8.15 11.78 -1.27
N VAL A 82 -8.74 10.58 -1.13
CA VAL A 82 -8.28 9.53 -0.21
C VAL A 82 -7.75 8.36 -1.01
N LEU A 83 -6.47 8.09 -0.89
CA LEU A 83 -5.78 6.99 -1.53
C LEU A 83 -5.54 5.87 -0.52
N PHE A 84 -5.71 4.62 -0.94
CA PHE A 84 -5.49 3.45 -0.10
C PHE A 84 -4.70 2.39 -0.86
N PHE A 85 -3.63 1.91 -0.27
CA PHE A 85 -2.86 0.79 -0.81
C PHE A 85 -2.81 -0.32 0.24
N GLN A 86 -3.22 -1.52 -0.16
CA GLN A 86 -3.01 -2.72 0.65
C GLN A 86 -2.15 -3.72 -0.11
N TYR A 87 -1.19 -4.27 0.61
CA TYR A 87 -0.42 -5.42 0.18
C TYR A 87 -0.55 -6.54 1.22
N SER A 88 -0.89 -7.75 0.79
CA SER A 88 -0.77 -8.98 1.57
C SER A 88 0.09 -9.97 0.80
N GLY A 89 1.16 -10.46 1.42
CA GLY A 89 2.15 -11.34 0.79
C GLY A 89 3.49 -11.37 1.53
N HIS A 90 4.53 -11.89 0.88
CA HIS A 90 5.88 -11.90 1.44
C HIS A 90 6.48 -10.50 1.49
N GLY A 91 7.25 -10.26 2.56
CA GLY A 91 8.13 -9.12 2.72
C GLY A 91 9.56 -9.61 2.97
N THR A 92 10.54 -8.81 2.58
CA THR A 92 11.96 -9.14 2.72
C THR A 92 12.77 -7.93 3.15
N ARG A 93 14.00 -8.18 3.60
CA ARG A 93 14.99 -7.16 3.93
C ARG A 93 16.19 -7.32 3.02
N ILE A 94 16.55 -6.23 2.36
CA ILE A 94 17.70 -6.15 1.48
C ILE A 94 18.81 -5.39 2.23
N PRO A 95 20.05 -5.89 2.22
CA PRO A 95 21.19 -5.12 2.73
C PRO A 95 21.29 -3.80 1.96
N SER A 96 21.26 -2.64 2.66
CA SER A 96 21.38 -1.37 1.96
C SER A 96 22.81 -1.20 1.44
N ALA A 97 22.96 -0.96 0.14
CA ALA A 97 24.27 -0.76 -0.50
C ALA A 97 24.83 0.66 -0.33
N LYS A 98 24.20 1.50 0.52
CA LYS A 98 24.61 2.90 0.68
C LYS A 98 25.95 3.01 1.42
N PRO A 99 26.99 3.63 0.81
CA PRO A 99 28.24 3.90 1.49
C PRO A 99 27.98 4.75 2.74
N GLY A 100 28.43 4.29 3.91
CA GLY A 100 28.32 5.03 5.18
C GLY A 100 27.18 4.60 6.12
N HIS A 101 26.28 3.71 5.70
CA HIS A 101 25.23 3.15 6.58
C HIS A 101 25.20 1.61 6.55
N PRO A 102 26.26 0.93 7.04
CA PRO A 102 26.41 -0.54 6.95
C PRO A 102 25.36 -1.35 7.72
N PHE A 103 24.52 -0.70 8.53
CA PHE A 103 23.46 -1.34 9.32
C PHE A 103 22.04 -1.05 8.82
N ARG A 104 21.88 -0.25 7.75
CA ARG A 104 20.55 0.02 7.20
C ARG A 104 20.11 -1.19 6.36
N GLN A 105 18.98 -1.78 6.71
CA GLN A 105 18.30 -2.78 5.91
C GLN A 105 17.12 -2.09 5.24
N ASP A 106 17.05 -2.14 3.91
CA ASP A 106 15.91 -1.62 3.17
C ASP A 106 14.84 -2.72 3.14
N GLU A 107 13.60 -2.36 3.48
CA GLU A 107 12.48 -3.30 3.43
C GLU A 107 11.85 -3.30 2.05
N ALA A 108 11.40 -4.46 1.60
CA ALA A 108 10.75 -4.62 0.31
C ALA A 108 9.58 -5.58 0.38
N ILE A 109 8.52 -5.29 -0.38
CA ILE A 109 7.49 -6.28 -0.70
C ILE A 109 8.00 -7.18 -1.83
N VAL A 110 7.50 -8.42 -1.86
CA VAL A 110 7.91 -9.45 -2.82
C VAL A 110 6.75 -9.75 -3.79
N PRO A 111 6.69 -9.12 -4.97
CA PRO A 111 5.66 -9.45 -5.96
C PRO A 111 5.75 -10.91 -6.45
N CYS A 112 4.73 -11.40 -7.16
CA CYS A 112 4.69 -12.82 -7.57
C CYS A 112 5.82 -13.22 -8.54
N ASP A 113 6.43 -12.26 -9.24
CA ASP A 113 7.59 -12.43 -10.11
C ASP A 113 8.93 -12.20 -9.39
N PHE A 114 8.91 -12.04 -8.06
CA PHE A 114 10.08 -11.74 -7.21
C PHE A 114 10.82 -10.45 -7.57
N ASN A 115 10.22 -9.59 -8.41
CA ASN A 115 10.79 -8.29 -8.77
C ASN A 115 10.47 -7.26 -7.69
N LEU A 116 11.36 -7.16 -6.71
CA LEU A 116 11.14 -6.45 -5.44
C LEU A 116 10.72 -4.98 -5.62
N ILE A 117 9.87 -4.52 -4.70
CA ILE A 117 9.51 -3.10 -4.56
C ILE A 117 9.94 -2.65 -3.17
N THR A 118 10.87 -1.71 -3.13
CA THR A 118 11.58 -1.27 -1.92
C THR A 118 10.92 -0.08 -1.25
N ASP A 119 11.26 0.19 0.00
CA ASP A 119 10.91 1.41 0.73
C ASP A 119 11.27 2.69 -0.04
N VAL A 120 12.38 2.70 -0.79
CA VAL A 120 12.79 3.82 -1.64
C VAL A 120 11.77 4.09 -2.74
N ASP A 121 11.22 3.04 -3.36
CA ASP A 121 10.20 3.16 -4.39
C ASP A 121 8.92 3.79 -3.81
N PHE A 122 8.49 3.34 -2.63
CA PHE A 122 7.34 3.94 -1.94
C PHE A 122 7.57 5.39 -1.55
N ARG A 123 8.78 5.75 -1.09
CA ARG A 123 9.13 7.16 -0.79
C ARG A 123 9.05 8.04 -2.04
N GLN A 124 9.53 7.54 -3.19
CA GLN A 124 9.42 8.29 -4.45
C GLN A 124 7.96 8.49 -4.86
N LEU A 125 7.12 7.47 -4.71
CA LEU A 125 5.69 7.54 -4.98
C LEU A 125 4.97 8.56 -4.07
N VAL A 126 5.29 8.58 -2.77
CA VAL A 126 4.71 9.53 -1.81
C VAL A 126 5.09 10.98 -2.13
N ASN A 127 6.29 11.23 -2.65
CA ASN A 127 6.72 12.57 -3.05
C ASN A 127 5.90 13.16 -4.22
N CYS A 128 5.18 12.33 -4.96
CA CYS A 128 4.31 12.74 -6.06
C CYS A 128 2.87 13.06 -5.61
N LEU A 129 2.54 12.93 -4.32
CA LEU A 129 1.18 13.15 -3.84
C LEU A 129 0.78 14.63 -3.92
N PRO A 130 -0.42 14.95 -4.42
CA PRO A 130 -0.94 16.30 -4.41
C PRO A 130 -1.15 16.77 -2.97
N LYS A 131 -0.82 18.04 -2.69
CA LYS A 131 -1.02 18.63 -1.37
C LYS A 131 -2.50 18.53 -0.96
N GLY A 132 -2.75 18.01 0.24
CA GLY A 132 -4.10 17.87 0.79
C GLY A 132 -4.78 16.53 0.49
N ALA A 133 -4.21 15.66 -0.35
CA ALA A 133 -4.65 14.26 -0.43
C ALA A 133 -4.09 13.43 0.73
N SER A 134 -4.81 12.40 1.14
CA SER A 134 -4.35 11.40 2.11
C SER A 134 -4.01 10.09 1.41
N PHE A 135 -2.98 9.41 1.90
CA PHE A 135 -2.55 8.11 1.38
C PHE A 135 -2.26 7.17 2.53
N THR A 136 -3.01 6.09 2.61
CA THR A 136 -2.85 5.06 3.64
C THR A 136 -2.25 3.81 3.00
N ILE A 137 -1.19 3.28 3.62
CA ILE A 137 -0.57 2.02 3.23
C ILE A 137 -0.83 1.00 4.34
N LEU A 138 -1.36 -0.16 3.97
CA LEU A 138 -1.54 -1.33 4.83
C LEU A 138 -0.68 -2.46 4.27
N SER A 139 0.36 -2.86 5.00
CA SER A 139 1.28 -3.92 4.57
C SER A 139 1.21 -5.11 5.53
N ASP A 140 0.47 -6.13 5.12
CA ASP A 140 0.38 -7.42 5.80
C ASP A 140 1.46 -8.38 5.26
N SER A 141 2.69 -8.13 5.70
CA SER A 141 3.87 -8.89 5.30
C SER A 141 4.84 -9.00 6.47
N CYS A 142 5.55 -10.14 6.57
CA CYS A 142 6.67 -10.26 7.50
C CYS A 142 7.74 -9.21 7.13
N HIS A 143 8.14 -8.35 8.07
CA HIS A 143 9.10 -7.24 7.89
C HIS A 143 8.59 -5.95 7.21
N SER A 144 7.47 -5.36 7.65
CA SER A 144 6.94 -4.06 7.14
C SER A 144 7.18 -2.83 8.04
N GLY A 145 8.01 -2.95 9.09
CA GLY A 145 8.17 -1.92 10.12
C GLY A 145 9.08 -0.72 9.78
N GLY A 146 9.85 -0.81 8.71
CA GLY A 146 10.81 0.17 8.18
C GLY A 146 10.46 0.74 6.80
N LEU A 147 9.29 0.42 6.24
CA LEU A 147 8.82 0.93 4.94
C LEU A 147 8.82 2.46 4.83
N ILE A 148 8.71 3.21 5.95
CA ILE A 148 8.75 4.68 5.97
C ILE A 148 9.50 5.16 7.21
N ASP A 149 10.51 6.01 7.02
CA ASP A 149 11.24 6.66 8.10
C ASP A 149 10.44 7.86 8.64
N LYS A 150 10.44 8.06 9.96
CA LYS A 150 9.50 8.92 10.72
C LYS A 150 9.76 10.43 10.58
N GLU A 151 9.82 10.99 9.38
CA GLU A 151 9.96 12.43 9.21
C GLU A 151 8.78 13.08 8.47
N ARG A 152 7.95 13.76 9.28
CA ARG A 152 7.01 14.85 8.96
C ARG A 152 6.04 14.65 7.79
N ALA A 153 4.90 14.01 8.06
CA ALA A 153 3.55 14.45 7.64
C ALA A 153 2.52 13.39 8.09
N ASN A 154 1.24 13.76 8.08
CA ASN A 154 0.10 12.99 8.60
C ASN A 154 -0.08 11.61 7.90
N TRP A 155 0.59 10.56 8.38
CA TRP A 155 0.47 9.20 7.84
C TRP A 155 0.16 8.17 8.95
N THR A 156 -0.61 7.14 8.62
CA THR A 156 -0.86 5.98 9.49
C THR A 156 -0.52 4.70 8.74
N LEU A 157 0.42 3.92 9.29
CA LEU A 157 0.79 2.57 8.85
C LEU A 157 0.22 1.56 9.85
N PHE A 158 -0.45 0.51 9.38
CA PHE A 158 -0.87 -0.63 10.20
C PHE A 158 -0.04 -1.86 9.82
N CYS A 159 0.60 -2.49 10.82
CA CYS A 159 1.39 -3.71 10.68
C CYS A 159 0.80 -4.79 11.62
N HIS A 160 0.51 -5.97 11.09
CA HIS A 160 -0.20 -7.04 11.82
C HIS A 160 0.65 -7.72 12.92
N GLN A 161 1.94 -7.41 13.06
CA GLN A 161 2.83 -8.07 14.06
C GLN A 161 3.08 -7.28 15.36
N ARG A 162 2.39 -6.17 15.62
CA ARG A 162 2.40 -5.57 16.96
C ARG A 162 1.14 -4.73 17.20
N TRP A 163 0.22 -5.27 18.00
CA TRP A 163 -0.93 -4.53 18.53
C TRP A 163 -0.44 -3.30 19.31
N HIS A 164 -0.71 -2.09 18.80
CA HIS A 164 -1.03 -0.91 19.60
C HIS A 164 -1.95 0.01 18.78
N ILE A 165 -2.90 0.59 19.52
CA ILE A 165 -4.17 1.15 19.08
C ILE A 165 -4.02 2.51 18.37
N ALA A 166 -5.02 2.82 17.55
CA ALA A 166 -5.24 4.02 16.76
C ALA A 166 -5.04 5.35 17.51
N ALA A 167 -4.63 6.39 16.76
CA ALA A 167 -4.95 7.77 17.08
C ALA A 167 -5.56 8.44 15.85
N ILE A 168 -6.89 8.60 15.88
CA ILE A 168 -7.60 9.54 15.03
C ILE A 168 -7.36 10.92 15.65
N MET A 169 -6.54 11.77 15.02
CA MET A 169 -6.51 13.20 15.35
C MET A 169 -7.50 13.93 14.45
N TRP A 170 -8.62 14.34 15.04
CA TRP A 170 -9.50 15.37 14.50
C TRP A 170 -8.74 16.72 14.55
N PRO A 171 -8.86 17.60 13.53
CA PRO A 171 -8.31 18.95 13.63
C PRO A 171 -9.05 19.73 14.72
N GLN A 172 -8.35 20.12 15.78
CA GLN A 172 -8.84 21.17 16.67
C GLN A 172 -8.91 22.46 15.87
N ASP A 173 -10.13 22.89 15.60
CA ASP A 173 -10.44 24.25 15.19
C ASP A 173 -10.05 25.18 16.35
N HIS A 174 -9.06 26.04 16.12
CA HIS A 174 -8.78 27.18 16.96
C HIS A 174 -9.11 28.45 16.16
N SER A 175 -10.39 28.67 15.91
CA SER A 175 -10.94 30.02 15.82
C SER A 175 -11.50 30.43 17.20
N LEU A 176 -10.74 31.28 17.90
CA LEU A 176 -11.17 32.51 18.60
C LEU A 176 -9.95 33.20 19.20
#